data_AF-A0A2D7J7L3-F1
#
_entry.id   AF-A0A2D7J7L3-F1
#
_cell.length_a   1.000
_cell.length_b   1.000
_cell.length_c   1.000
_cell.angle_alpha   90.00
_cell.angle_beta   90.00
_cell.angle_gamma   90.00
#
_symmetry.space_group_name_H-M   'P 1'
#
loop_
_entity.id
_entity.type
_entity.pdbx_description
1 polymer ?
#
loop_
_entity_poly.entity_id
_entity_poly.type
_entity_poly.pdbx_seq_one_letter_code
_entity_poly.pdbx_strand_id
1 'polypeptide(L)'
;MKSPHASNVNLNMAAFSLEQTTSLDFDPLYEVASNPVLWEQHREKDRWQRNVFSVFFQAALENDLGCSTIRDKTAGVVRSAISLKAS
;
A
#
# COMPACT_ATOMS: atom_id res chain seq x y z
N MET A 1 -26.91 -3.19 9.85
CA MET A 1 -26.04 -4.35 9.54
C MET A 1 -25.02 -3.89 8.50
N LYS A 2 -23.72 -3.84 8.84
CA LYS A 2 -22.67 -3.47 7.88
C LYS A 2 -22.47 -4.65 6.92
N SER A 3 -22.62 -4.39 5.62
CA SER A 3 -22.41 -5.37 4.56
C SER A 3 -20.90 -5.59 4.36
N PRO A 4 -20.40 -6.84 4.31
CA PRO A 4 -18.98 -7.08 4.05
C PRO A 4 -18.73 -6.87 2.55
N HIS A 5 -18.37 -5.65 2.15
CA HIS A 5 -17.84 -5.40 0.81
C HIS A 5 -16.36 -5.78 0.77
N ALA A 6 -16.06 -7.06 0.97
CA ALA A 6 -14.78 -7.61 0.56
C ALA A 6 -14.84 -7.87 -0.94
N SER A 7 -14.65 -6.81 -1.73
CA SER A 7 -14.44 -6.93 -3.17
C SER A 7 -13.09 -7.62 -3.39
N ASN A 8 -13.10 -8.94 -3.58
CA ASN A 8 -11.92 -9.71 -3.96
C ASN A 8 -11.52 -9.37 -5.41
N VAL A 9 -10.92 -8.20 -5.62
CA VAL A 9 -10.30 -7.83 -6.88
C VAL A 9 -8.92 -8.48 -6.94
N ASN A 10 -8.85 -9.70 -7.47
CA ASN A 10 -7.57 -10.31 -7.83
C ASN A 10 -7.28 -9.98 -9.31
N LEU A 11 -6.55 -8.89 -9.53
CA LEU A 11 -6.00 -8.59 -10.86
C LEU A 11 -4.72 -9.38 -11.03
N ASN A 12 -4.81 -10.46 -11.81
CA ASN A 12 -3.72 -11.39 -12.06
C ASN A 12 -3.20 -11.18 -13.49
N MET A 13 -2.03 -10.57 -13.61
CA MET A 13 -1.26 -10.50 -14.85
C MET A 13 -0.11 -11.51 -14.81
N ALA A 14 0.46 -11.84 -15.96
CA ALA A 14 1.51 -12.87 -16.08
C ALA A 14 2.71 -12.66 -15.12
N ALA A 15 3.03 -11.41 -14.77
CA ALA A 15 4.16 -11.08 -13.89
C ALA A 15 3.78 -10.41 -12.56
N PHE A 16 2.53 -9.99 -12.37
CA PHE A 16 2.12 -9.19 -11.20
C PHE A 16 0.77 -9.63 -10.65
N SER A 17 0.60 -9.56 -9.33
CA SER A 17 -0.70 -9.65 -8.65
C SER A 17 -1.01 -8.37 -7.90
N LEU A 18 -2.30 -8.04 -7.86
CA LEU A 18 -2.87 -7.11 -6.90
C LEU A 18 -3.50 -7.91 -5.76
N GLU A 19 -3.04 -7.67 -4.54
CA GLU A 19 -3.47 -8.39 -3.33
C GLU A 19 -3.90 -7.41 -2.26
N GLN A 20 -4.78 -7.83 -1.34
CA GLN A 20 -5.17 -6.98 -0.22
C GLN A 20 -3.97 -6.73 0.70
N THR A 21 -3.73 -5.48 1.05
CA THR A 21 -2.67 -5.09 1.97
C THR A 21 -2.98 -5.60 3.37
N THR A 22 -1.99 -6.20 4.00
CA THR A 22 -2.05 -6.70 5.37
C THR A 22 -0.98 -6.02 6.23
N SER A 23 -1.05 -6.19 7.55
CA SER A 23 -0.02 -5.67 8.46
C SER A 23 1.39 -6.19 8.17
N LEU A 24 1.51 -7.38 7.57
CA LEU A 24 2.79 -7.97 7.18
C LEU A 24 3.48 -7.23 6.04
N ASP A 25 2.73 -6.42 5.28
CA ASP A 25 3.27 -5.65 4.17
C ASP A 25 3.90 -4.32 4.64
N PHE A 26 3.84 -3.97 5.93
CA PHE A 26 4.36 -2.70 6.45
C PHE A 26 5.86 -2.50 6.14
N ASP A 27 6.72 -3.40 6.61
CA ASP A 27 8.17 -3.26 6.43
C ASP A 27 8.60 -3.30 4.95
N PRO A 28 8.13 -4.22 4.08
CA PRO A 28 8.52 -4.21 2.67
C PRO A 28 7.99 -2.98 1.91
N LEU A 29 6.81 -2.46 2.27
CA LEU A 29 6.31 -1.21 1.68
C LEU A 29 7.09 0.00 2.20
N TYR A 30 7.45 0.01 3.48
CA TYR A 30 8.25 1.07 4.08
C TYR A 30 9.68 1.11 3.51
N GLU A 31 10.29 -0.04 3.22
CA GLU A 31 11.61 -0.09 2.58
C GLU A 31 11.64 0.76 1.31
N VAL A 32 10.62 0.60 0.45
CA VAL A 32 10.47 1.42 -0.76
C VAL A 32 10.10 2.87 -0.42
N ALA A 33 9.13 3.08 0.49
CA ALA A 33 8.64 4.41 0.83
C ALA A 33 9.64 5.28 1.60
N SER A 34 10.64 4.68 2.25
CA SER A 34 11.63 5.38 3.08
C SER A 34 12.61 6.25 2.29
N ASN A 35 12.60 6.17 0.96
CA ASN A 35 13.40 7.02 0.10
C ASN A 35 12.79 8.43 -0.01
N PRO A 36 13.42 9.47 0.58
CA PRO A 36 12.88 10.83 0.58
C PRO A 36 12.74 11.44 -0.81
N VAL A 37 13.56 11.01 -1.78
CA VAL A 37 13.52 11.52 -3.16
C VAL A 37 12.18 11.21 -3.83
N LEU A 38 11.53 10.10 -3.45
CA LEU A 38 10.19 9.75 -3.96
C LEU A 38 9.11 10.77 -3.57
N TRP A 39 9.36 11.58 -2.53
CA TRP A 39 8.37 12.48 -1.94
C TRP A 39 8.60 13.95 -2.26
N GLU A 40 9.68 14.33 -2.95
CA GLU A 40 10.06 15.74 -3.20
C GLU A 40 8.94 16.55 -3.90
N GLN A 41 8.22 15.89 -4.80
CA GLN A 41 7.11 16.45 -5.59
C GLN A 41 5.73 16.16 -4.99
N HIS A 42 5.66 15.37 -3.92
CA HIS A 42 4.41 15.03 -3.24
C HIS A 42 4.00 16.18 -2.29
N ARG A 43 2.70 16.33 -2.01
CA ARG A 43 2.22 17.32 -1.02
C ARG A 43 2.70 16.95 0.39
N GLU A 44 2.51 15.69 0.75
CA GLU A 44 3.00 15.09 1.99
C GLU A 44 4.47 14.66 1.83
N LYS A 45 5.40 15.61 1.95
CA LYS A 45 6.84 15.36 1.72
C LYS A 45 7.51 14.52 2.80
N ASP A 46 6.96 14.49 4.00
CA ASP A 46 7.52 13.79 5.16
C ASP A 46 7.08 12.33 5.26
N ARG A 47 6.36 11.81 4.25
CA ARG A 47 5.78 10.47 4.29
C ARG A 47 6.79 9.33 4.13
N TRP A 48 8.05 9.65 3.87
CA TRP A 48 9.17 8.71 4.01
C TRP A 48 9.55 8.46 5.47
N GLN A 49 9.17 9.32 6.41
CA GLN A 49 9.49 9.13 7.82
C GLN A 49 8.63 8.00 8.39
N ARG A 50 9.24 7.06 9.13
CA ARG A 50 8.56 5.84 9.62
C ARG A 50 7.29 6.10 10.42
N ASN A 51 7.32 7.09 11.31
CA ASN A 51 6.18 7.48 12.13
C ASN A 51 5.03 8.04 11.28
N VAL A 52 5.34 8.92 10.31
CA VAL A 52 4.35 9.49 9.39
C VAL A 52 3.76 8.39 8.51
N PHE A 53 4.62 7.55 7.91
CA PHE A 53 4.20 6.41 7.12
C PHE A 53 3.28 5.46 7.90
N SER A 54 3.60 5.17 9.17
CA SER A 54 2.79 4.33 10.05
C SER A 54 1.37 4.84 10.24
N VAL A 55 1.17 6.15 10.38
CA VAL A 55 -0.17 6.74 10.52
C VAL A 55 -0.97 6.51 9.24
N PHE A 56 -0.38 6.77 8.09
CA PHE A 56 -1.05 6.58 6.80
C PHE A 56 -1.32 5.11 6.48
N PHE A 57 -0.40 4.22 6.83
CA PHE A 57 -0.56 2.79 6.63
C PHE A 57 -1.70 2.23 7.49
N GLN A 58 -1.77 2.62 8.77
CA GLN A 58 -2.86 2.22 9.65
C GLN A 58 -4.21 2.73 9.13
N ALA A 59 -4.28 4.00 8.71
CA ALA A 59 -5.47 4.55 8.09
C ALA A 59 -5.87 3.82 6.79
N ALA A 60 -4.91 3.28 6.03
CA ALA A 60 -5.17 2.47 4.84
C ALA A 60 -5.83 1.13 5.18
N LEU A 61 -5.37 0.48 6.25
CA LEU A 61 -5.92 -0.79 6.73
C LEU A 61 -7.32 -0.64 7.32
N GLU A 62 -7.60 0.50 7.96
CA GLU A 62 -8.90 0.82 8.57
C GLU A 62 -9.93 1.35 7.57
N ASN A 63 -9.51 1.68 6.34
CA ASN A 63 -10.39 2.23 5.32
C ASN A 63 -11.38 1.17 4.81
N ASP A 64 -12.68 1.50 4.81
CA ASP A 64 -13.75 0.64 4.29
C ASP A 64 -13.63 0.38 2.77
N LEU A 65 -12.89 1.22 2.02
CA LEU A 65 -12.56 1.01 0.61
C LEU A 65 -11.38 0.04 0.40
N GLY A 66 -10.67 -0.30 1.48
CA GLY A 66 -9.51 -1.17 1.48
C GLY A 66 -8.25 -0.52 0.93
N CYS A 67 -7.17 -1.29 0.99
CA CYS A 67 -5.88 -0.98 0.41
C CYS A 67 -5.32 -2.24 -0.24
N SER A 68 -4.68 -2.09 -1.39
CA SER A 68 -4.06 -3.20 -2.10
C SER A 68 -2.58 -2.95 -2.36
N THR A 69 -1.82 -4.04 -2.42
CA THR A 69 -0.39 -4.08 -2.68
C THR A 69 -0.13 -4.79 -4.00
N ILE A 70 0.79 -4.26 -4.80
CA ILE A 70 1.24 -4.89 -6.04
C ILE A 70 2.46 -5.76 -5.76
N ARG A 71 2.36 -7.06 -6.10
CA ARG A 71 3.43 -8.04 -5.91
C ARG A 71 3.98 -8.52 -7.24
N ASP A 72 5.30 -8.48 -7.40
CA ASP A 72 5.99 -9.07 -8.55
C ASP A 72 6.15 -10.58 -8.35
N LYS A 73 5.62 -11.36 -9.28
CA LYS A 73 5.64 -12.83 -9.25
C LYS A 73 6.96 -13.42 -9.74
N THR A 74 7.74 -12.64 -10.48
CA THR A 74 9.01 -13.06 -11.08
C THR A 74 10.18 -12.82 -10.14
N ALA A 75 10.11 -11.78 -9.32
CA ALA A 75 11.16 -11.41 -8.38
C ALA A 75 10.84 -11.75 -6.92
N GLY A 76 9.57 -12.04 -6.58
CA GLY A 76 9.11 -12.14 -5.18
C GLY A 76 9.20 -10.80 -4.41
N VAL A 77 9.58 -9.73 -5.09
CA VAL A 77 9.76 -8.39 -4.54
C VAL A 77 8.45 -7.60 -4.67
N VAL A 78 8.00 -6.99 -3.58
CA VAL A 78 6.86 -6.07 -3.61
C VAL A 78 7.30 -4.80 -4.34
N ARG A 79 6.67 -4.49 -5.47
CA ARG A 79 6.93 -3.27 -6.23
C ARG A 79 5.64 -2.48 -6.35
N SER A 80 5.44 -1.61 -5.36
CA SER A 80 4.67 -0.36 -5.40
C SER A 80 3.17 -0.33 -5.05
N ALA A 81 2.82 0.90 -4.64
CA ALA A 81 1.56 1.64 -4.58
C ALA A 81 0.46 1.14 -3.63
N ILE A 82 0.48 1.69 -2.42
CA ILE A 82 -0.72 1.89 -1.60
C ILE A 82 -1.60 2.94 -2.30
N SER A 83 -2.72 2.53 -2.91
CA SER A 83 -3.76 3.48 -3.35
C SER A 83 -4.54 3.97 -2.13
N LEU A 84 -4.02 5.00 -1.47
CA LEU A 84 -4.74 5.71 -0.43
C LEU A 84 -5.61 6.78 -1.09
N LYS A 85 -6.88 6.45 -1.34
CA LYS A 85 -7.88 7.50 -1.49
C LYS A 85 -8.21 8.02 -0.09
N ALA A 86 -7.32 8.83 0.47
CA ALA A 86 -7.65 9.68 1.61
C ALA A 86 -8.68 10.71 1.09
N SER A 87 -9.92 10.59 1.54
CA SER A 87 -10.94 11.62 1.32
C SER A 87 -10.81 12.69 2.40
#